data_AF-A0A356E9K2-F1
#
_entry.id   AF-A0A356E9K2-F1
#
_cell.length_a   1.000
_cell.length_b   1.000
_cell.length_c   1.000
_cell.angle_alpha   90.00
_cell.angle_beta   90.00
_cell.angle_gamma   90.00
#
_symmetry.space_group_name_H-M   'P 1'
#
loop_
_entity.id
_entity.type
_entity.pdbx_description
1 polymer ?
#
loop_
_entity_poly.entity_id
_entity_poly.type
_entity_poly.pdbx_seq_one_letter_code
_entity_poly.pdbx_strand_id
1 'polypeptide(L)'
;MNKLALYCRSGFEKEAAAEITEQAAILNIFGFARVTDNSGYVIFECYQQGETDCLAREISFNQLIFIRQLLVVSDLLDNLQPTNRIAPIIQEYRQLANDIHLEQSNDIWVETADTNEAKSLSVFCRKFTVPLRQELKRQGWLSVEKTKKSGLNLHCFFISSGACYVGYSYNNNHSPYFMGIPRLKFPADAPSRSTLKLEEAILTFIPREEERKRLNDAMFAVDLGACPGGWTYQLVKRGLFVYAVDHGKMAA
;
A
#
# COMPACT_ATOMS: atom_id res chain seq x y z
N MET A 1 3.06 18.17 9.62
CA MET A 1 2.39 17.86 8.33
C MET A 1 0.87 17.88 8.48
N ASN A 2 0.12 18.10 7.40
CA ASN A 2 -1.35 18.07 7.43
C ASN A 2 -1.99 17.22 6.29
N LYS A 3 -1.22 16.37 5.59
CA LYS A 3 -1.70 15.64 4.40
C LYS A 3 -1.52 14.14 4.50
N LEU A 4 -2.56 13.39 4.13
CA LEU A 4 -2.49 11.96 3.85
C LEU A 4 -2.49 11.71 2.35
N ALA A 5 -1.52 10.95 1.85
CA ALA A 5 -1.59 10.33 0.54
C ALA A 5 -2.19 8.93 0.66
N LEU A 6 -3.23 8.67 -0.12
CA LEU A 6 -4.01 7.44 -0.09
C LEU A 6 -3.97 6.81 -1.48
N TYR A 7 -3.32 5.66 -1.62
CA TYR A 7 -3.30 4.96 -2.90
C TYR A 7 -4.60 4.21 -3.09
N CYS A 8 -5.17 4.27 -4.29
CA CYS A 8 -6.39 3.56 -4.62
C CYS A 8 -6.29 2.94 -6.02
N ARG A 9 -7.37 2.32 -6.47
CA ARG A 9 -7.50 1.91 -7.87
C ARG A 9 -7.82 3.16 -8.71
N SER A 10 -7.10 3.36 -9.82
CA SER A 10 -7.42 4.41 -10.79
C SER A 10 -8.90 4.33 -11.21
N GLY A 11 -9.61 5.45 -11.08
CA GLY A 11 -11.05 5.57 -11.33
C GLY A 11 -11.94 5.40 -10.08
N PHE A 12 -11.37 5.11 -8.91
CA PHE A 12 -12.07 4.98 -7.61
C PHE A 12 -11.68 6.10 -6.63
N GLU A 13 -11.14 7.21 -7.12
CA GLU A 13 -10.65 8.29 -6.27
C GLU A 13 -11.79 8.97 -5.48
N LYS A 14 -13.01 8.99 -6.02
CA LYS A 14 -14.18 9.58 -5.35
C LYS A 14 -14.64 8.73 -4.18
N GLU A 15 -14.65 7.41 -4.35
CA GLU A 15 -14.97 6.45 -3.29
C GLU A 15 -13.91 6.48 -2.19
N ALA A 16 -12.62 6.50 -2.55
CA ALA A 16 -11.53 6.63 -1.59
C ALA A 16 -11.57 7.96 -0.82
N ALA A 17 -11.93 9.06 -1.50
CA ALA A 17 -12.10 10.38 -0.88
C ALA A 17 -13.30 10.43 0.08
N ALA A 18 -14.43 9.83 -0.31
CA ALA A 18 -15.60 9.72 0.56
C ALA A 18 -15.28 8.88 1.80
N GLU A 19 -14.67 7.71 1.59
CA GLU A 19 -14.28 6.79 2.67
C GLU A 19 -13.37 7.47 3.69
N ILE A 20 -12.26 8.11 3.27
CA ILE A 20 -11.35 8.76 4.24
C ILE A 20 -12.03 9.92 4.96
N THR A 21 -12.89 10.67 4.28
CA THR A 21 -13.58 11.82 4.89
C THR A 21 -14.54 11.35 5.99
N GLU A 22 -15.27 10.25 5.75
CA GLU A 22 -16.14 9.63 6.75
C GLU A 22 -15.34 9.07 7.92
N GLN A 23 -14.27 8.32 7.66
CA GLN A 23 -13.44 7.72 8.71
C GLN A 23 -12.71 8.77 9.56
N ALA A 24 -12.22 9.84 8.94
CA ALA A 24 -11.60 10.95 9.67
C ALA A 24 -12.62 11.69 10.56
N ALA A 25 -13.85 11.90 10.06
CA ALA A 25 -14.91 12.55 10.82
C ALA A 25 -15.33 11.77 12.08
N ILE A 26 -15.31 10.43 12.04
CA ILE A 26 -15.55 9.58 13.22
C ILE A 26 -14.52 9.87 14.34
N LEU A 27 -13.29 10.22 13.96
CA LEU A 27 -12.22 10.58 14.89
C LEU A 27 -12.21 12.08 15.25
N ASN A 28 -13.23 12.84 14.83
CA ASN A 28 -13.30 14.31 14.94
C ASN A 28 -12.15 15.04 14.24
N ILE A 29 -11.56 14.43 13.21
CA ILE A 29 -10.51 15.04 12.39
C ILE A 29 -11.16 15.50 11.09
N PHE A 30 -11.10 16.81 10.84
CA PHE A 30 -11.77 17.41 9.69
C PHE A 30 -10.78 17.89 8.64
N GLY A 31 -11.20 17.83 7.38
CA GLY A 31 -10.36 18.18 6.25
C GLY A 31 -11.12 18.07 4.94
N PHE A 32 -10.38 18.08 3.83
CA PHE A 32 -10.95 17.87 2.50
C PHE A 32 -10.04 17.01 1.64
N ALA A 33 -10.65 16.19 0.79
CA ALA A 33 -9.94 15.36 -0.17
C ALA A 33 -9.77 16.09 -1.51
N ARG A 34 -8.53 16.20 -1.99
CA ARG A 34 -8.23 16.58 -3.37
C ARG A 34 -8.32 15.34 -4.25
N VAL A 35 -9.22 15.39 -5.21
CA VAL A 35 -9.50 14.30 -6.15
C VAL A 35 -9.12 14.73 -7.56
N THR A 36 -8.33 13.89 -8.22
CA THR A 36 -8.03 14.00 -9.65
C THR A 36 -8.45 12.69 -10.29
N ASP A 37 -9.41 12.73 -11.20
CA ASP A 37 -9.96 11.53 -11.83
C ASP A 37 -8.85 10.69 -12.49
N ASN A 38 -8.87 9.38 -12.24
CA ASN A 38 -7.93 8.38 -12.76
C ASN A 38 -6.47 8.54 -12.30
N SER A 39 -6.17 9.37 -11.30
CA SER A 39 -4.82 9.54 -10.76
C SER A 39 -4.28 8.30 -10.04
N GLY A 40 -5.16 7.43 -9.53
CA GLY A 40 -4.80 6.29 -8.68
C GLY A 40 -4.42 6.66 -7.24
N TYR A 41 -4.68 7.90 -6.81
CA TYR A 41 -4.47 8.33 -5.41
C TYR A 41 -5.35 9.53 -5.03
N VAL A 42 -5.52 9.73 -3.73
CA VAL A 42 -6.20 10.89 -3.13
C VAL A 42 -5.25 11.57 -2.15
N ILE A 43 -5.29 12.90 -2.07
CA ILE A 43 -4.63 13.66 -1.00
C ILE A 43 -5.72 14.22 -0.07
N PHE A 44 -5.77 13.73 1.16
CA PHE A 44 -6.65 14.28 2.19
C PHE A 44 -5.88 15.31 3.02
N GLU A 45 -6.33 16.56 3.04
CA GLU A 45 -5.70 17.65 3.79
C GLU A 45 -6.52 17.97 5.04
N CYS A 46 -5.95 17.68 6.22
CA CYS A 46 -6.51 18.07 7.51
C CYS A 46 -6.45 19.60 7.68
N TYR A 47 -7.45 20.17 8.34
CA TYR A 47 -7.48 21.60 8.62
C TYR A 47 -6.44 22.02 9.66
N GLN A 48 -6.21 21.20 10.69
CA GLN A 48 -5.22 21.51 11.71
C GLN A 48 -3.90 20.79 11.43
N GLN A 49 -2.79 21.44 11.78
CA GLN A 49 -1.48 20.80 11.73
C GLN A 49 -1.37 19.72 12.82
N GLY A 50 -0.73 18.60 12.49
CA GLY A 50 -0.50 17.50 13.44
C GLY A 50 -1.62 16.47 13.52
N GLU A 51 -2.87 16.82 13.15
CA GLU A 51 -4.00 15.87 13.13
C GLU A 51 -3.77 14.68 12.21
N THR A 52 -3.02 14.87 11.13
CA THR A 52 -2.72 13.82 10.14
C THR A 52 -1.89 12.67 10.72
N ASP A 53 -0.99 12.95 11.68
CA ASP A 53 -0.24 11.91 12.37
C ASP A 53 -1.16 11.07 13.26
N CYS A 54 -2.04 11.75 14.01
CA CYS A 54 -3.06 11.10 14.81
C CYS A 54 -3.99 10.25 13.94
N LEU A 55 -4.49 10.79 12.82
CA LEU A 55 -5.33 10.06 11.88
C LEU A 55 -4.63 8.79 11.36
N ALA A 56 -3.36 8.87 10.98
CA ALA A 56 -2.60 7.71 10.49
C ALA A 56 -2.34 6.64 11.57
N ARG A 57 -2.34 7.00 12.85
CA ARG A 57 -2.19 6.04 13.96
C ARG A 57 -3.52 5.39 14.34
N GLU A 58 -4.59 6.18 14.38
CA GLU A 58 -5.87 5.78 14.97
C GLU A 58 -6.83 5.14 13.95
N ILE A 59 -6.72 5.49 12.67
CA ILE A 59 -7.58 4.88 11.65
C ILE A 59 -7.32 3.38 11.55
N SER A 60 -8.36 2.56 11.52
CA SER A 60 -8.19 1.11 11.33
C SER A 60 -7.93 0.81 9.86
N PHE A 61 -6.66 0.77 9.44
CA PHE A 61 -6.28 0.58 8.03
C PHE A 61 -6.94 -0.64 7.38
N ASN A 62 -7.07 -1.74 8.13
CA ASN A 62 -7.68 -2.98 7.65
C ASN A 62 -9.20 -2.91 7.43
N GLN A 63 -9.85 -1.82 7.82
CA GLN A 63 -11.28 -1.57 7.56
C GLN A 63 -11.50 -0.68 6.34
N LEU A 64 -10.44 -0.09 5.77
CA LEU A 64 -10.53 0.72 4.56
C LEU A 64 -10.65 -0.20 3.34
N ILE A 65 -11.69 0.05 2.53
CA ILE A 65 -12.10 -0.77 1.39
C ILE A 65 -11.43 -0.27 0.11
N PHE A 66 -11.38 1.04 -0.11
CA PHE A 66 -10.91 1.64 -1.37
C PHE A 66 -9.43 2.04 -1.33
N ILE A 67 -8.82 2.02 -0.15
CA ILE A 67 -7.46 2.48 0.11
C ILE A 67 -6.50 1.27 0.17
N ARG A 68 -5.55 1.22 -0.77
CA ARG A 68 -4.49 0.20 -0.84
C ARG A 68 -3.32 0.49 0.10
N GLN A 69 -3.05 1.76 0.35
CA GLN A 69 -1.96 2.22 1.20
C GLN A 69 -2.25 3.63 1.71
N LEU A 70 -1.78 3.95 2.92
CA LEU A 70 -1.96 5.24 3.59
C LEU A 70 -0.62 5.78 4.10
N LEU A 71 -0.31 7.03 3.75
CA LEU A 71 0.95 7.70 4.07
C LEU A 71 0.70 9.09 4.64
N VAL A 72 1.38 9.47 5.72
CA VAL A 72 1.51 10.87 6.14
C VAL A 72 2.56 11.52 5.25
N VAL A 73 2.23 12.61 4.58
CA VAL A 73 3.12 13.25 3.60
C VAL A 73 3.28 14.76 3.78
N SER A 74 4.41 15.25 3.29
CA SER A 74 4.77 16.67 3.18
C SER A 74 3.89 17.40 2.16
N ASP A 75 4.15 18.69 1.97
CA ASP A 75 3.77 19.36 0.74
C ASP A 75 4.46 18.71 -0.47
N LEU A 76 3.88 18.94 -1.66
CA LEU A 76 4.46 18.45 -2.90
C LEU A 76 5.80 19.14 -3.13
N LEU A 77 6.89 18.36 -3.15
CA LEU A 77 8.15 18.83 -3.71
C LEU A 77 8.02 18.83 -5.22
N ASP A 78 8.13 20.00 -5.84
CA ASP A 78 8.14 20.16 -7.29
C ASP A 78 9.51 20.62 -7.80
N ASN A 79 9.66 20.74 -9.12
CA ASN A 79 10.85 21.27 -9.79
C ASN A 79 12.17 20.59 -9.39
N LEU A 80 12.12 19.30 -9.03
CA LEU A 80 13.28 18.51 -8.64
C LEU A 80 14.26 18.36 -9.80
N GLN A 81 15.40 19.03 -9.68
CA GLN A 81 16.42 19.06 -10.71
C GLN A 81 17.02 17.67 -10.94
N PRO A 82 17.16 17.21 -12.20
CA PRO A 82 17.69 15.89 -12.47
C PRO A 82 19.09 15.61 -11.90
N THR A 83 19.89 16.66 -11.78
CA THR A 83 21.26 16.65 -11.24
C THR A 83 21.30 16.55 -9.71
N ASN A 84 20.23 16.92 -9.00
CA ASN A 84 20.20 16.90 -7.54
C ASN A 84 18.79 16.70 -6.96
N ARG A 85 18.26 15.48 -7.08
CA ARG A 85 16.97 15.10 -6.47
C ARG A 85 17.06 14.72 -5.00
N ILE A 86 18.24 14.27 -4.55
CA ILE A 86 18.41 13.70 -3.20
C ILE A 86 18.39 14.80 -2.15
N ALA A 87 19.11 15.91 -2.35
CA ALA A 87 19.24 16.94 -1.32
C ALA A 87 17.88 17.55 -0.90
N PRO A 88 16.95 17.91 -1.81
CA PRO A 88 15.63 18.40 -1.43
C PRO A 88 14.82 17.36 -0.62
N ILE A 89 14.83 16.10 -1.03
CA ILE A 89 14.12 15.01 -0.33
C ILE A 89 14.68 14.80 1.08
N ILE A 90 16.01 14.82 1.23
CA ILE A 90 16.66 14.70 2.53
C ILE A 90 16.35 15.91 3.42
N GLN A 91 16.27 17.11 2.84
CA GLN A 91 15.89 18.31 3.58
C GLN A 91 14.47 18.18 4.14
N GLU A 92 13.53 17.65 3.37
CA GLU A 92 12.18 17.37 3.90
C GLU A 92 12.21 16.36 5.04
N TYR A 93 12.90 15.23 4.88
CA TYR A 93 13.04 14.27 5.98
C TYR A 93 13.71 14.89 7.22
N ARG A 94 14.67 15.83 7.08
CA ARG A 94 15.23 16.55 8.23
C ARG A 94 14.17 17.38 8.96
N GLN A 95 13.25 18.00 8.23
CA GLN A 95 12.14 18.73 8.83
C GLN A 95 11.20 17.76 9.57
N LEU A 96 10.89 16.61 8.96
CA LEU A 96 10.04 15.57 9.58
C LEU A 96 10.68 14.98 10.84
N ALA A 97 12.00 14.87 10.88
CA ALA A 97 12.75 14.33 12.02
C ALA A 97 12.61 15.19 13.30
N ASN A 98 12.12 16.42 13.20
CA ASN A 98 11.84 17.27 14.37
C ASN A 98 10.60 16.80 15.16
N ASP A 99 9.62 16.23 14.45
CA ASP A 99 8.33 15.82 15.04
C ASP A 99 8.24 14.30 15.23
N ILE A 100 8.98 13.52 14.44
CA ILE A 100 8.87 12.06 14.36
C ILE A 100 10.25 11.41 14.44
N HIS A 101 10.35 10.34 15.24
CA HIS A 101 11.59 9.57 15.42
C HIS A 101 11.93 8.69 14.20
N LEU A 102 12.47 9.31 13.14
CA LEU A 102 12.82 8.62 11.90
C LEU A 102 13.90 7.54 12.10
N GLU A 103 14.69 7.57 13.18
CA GLU A 103 15.64 6.51 13.53
C GLU A 103 14.95 5.15 13.74
N GLN A 104 13.63 5.15 14.00
CA GLN A 104 12.80 3.95 14.13
C GLN A 104 12.33 3.39 12.78
N SER A 105 12.81 3.90 11.65
CA SER A 105 12.37 3.44 10.34
C SER A 105 13.14 2.22 9.85
N ASN A 106 12.43 1.33 9.16
CA ASN A 106 12.91 0.02 8.75
C ASN A 106 13.34 -0.04 7.27
N ASP A 107 12.64 0.69 6.40
CA ASP A 107 12.90 0.72 4.96
C ASP A 107 12.44 2.05 4.35
N ILE A 108 12.73 2.21 3.06
CA ILE A 108 12.26 3.29 2.21
C ILE A 108 11.59 2.69 0.97
N TRP A 109 10.35 3.08 0.70
CA TRP A 109 9.65 2.78 -0.54
C TRP A 109 9.60 4.01 -1.42
N VAL A 110 10.22 3.91 -2.60
CA VAL A 110 10.10 4.92 -3.65
C VAL A 110 9.05 4.43 -4.64
N GLU A 111 7.90 5.09 -4.64
CA GLU A 111 6.66 4.61 -5.22
C GLU A 111 6.12 5.57 -6.28
N THR A 112 5.08 5.14 -6.98
CA THR A 112 4.31 5.95 -7.92
C THR A 112 2.88 5.41 -7.98
N ALA A 113 1.98 6.06 -8.69
CA ALA A 113 0.60 5.62 -8.79
C ALA A 113 0.47 4.37 -9.68
N ASP A 114 -0.58 3.57 -9.46
CA ASP A 114 -0.88 2.39 -10.30
C ASP A 114 -1.70 2.79 -11.53
N THR A 115 -1.13 3.64 -12.38
CA THR A 115 -1.69 4.06 -13.67
C THR A 115 -0.75 3.66 -14.81
N ASN A 116 -1.24 3.65 -16.05
CA ASN A 116 -0.39 3.30 -17.19
C ASN A 116 0.67 4.38 -17.45
N GLU A 117 0.33 5.63 -17.20
CA GLU A 117 1.18 6.81 -17.36
C GLU A 117 2.31 6.76 -16.32
N ALA A 118 1.95 6.49 -15.06
CA ALA A 118 2.87 6.42 -13.94
C ALA A 118 3.79 5.18 -13.99
N LYS A 119 3.38 4.08 -14.65
CA LYS A 119 4.25 2.90 -14.84
C LYS A 119 5.59 3.22 -15.48
N SER A 120 5.66 4.24 -16.34
CA SER A 120 6.92 4.72 -16.92
C SER A 120 7.93 5.19 -15.85
N LEU A 121 7.44 5.72 -14.72
CA LEU A 121 8.25 6.15 -13.58
C LEU A 121 8.76 4.99 -12.74
N SER A 122 8.13 3.81 -12.78
CA SER A 122 8.49 2.67 -11.93
C SER A 122 9.96 2.27 -12.06
N VAL A 123 10.51 2.29 -13.28
CA VAL A 123 11.93 2.01 -13.52
C VAL A 123 12.83 3.06 -12.87
N PHE A 124 12.44 4.34 -12.96
CA PHE A 124 13.14 5.44 -12.29
C PHE A 124 13.07 5.26 -10.77
N CYS A 125 11.88 5.10 -10.19
CA CYS A 125 11.68 4.91 -8.74
C CYS A 125 12.54 3.77 -8.19
N ARG A 126 12.55 2.62 -8.88
CA ARG A 126 13.37 1.46 -8.50
C ARG A 126 14.86 1.76 -8.52
N LYS A 127 15.36 2.45 -9.55
CA LYS A 127 16.79 2.84 -9.63
C LYS A 127 17.14 3.91 -8.59
N PHE A 128 16.25 4.86 -8.37
CA PHE A 128 16.42 5.98 -7.43
C PHE A 128 16.38 5.53 -5.96
N THR A 129 15.70 4.42 -5.66
CA THR A 129 15.67 3.83 -4.33
C THR A 129 17.07 3.54 -3.79
N VAL A 130 17.99 3.07 -4.64
CA VAL A 130 19.35 2.68 -4.21
C VAL A 130 20.14 3.86 -3.63
N PRO A 131 20.38 4.97 -4.36
CA PRO A 131 21.13 6.09 -3.83
C PRO A 131 20.38 6.83 -2.71
N LEU A 132 19.04 6.94 -2.78
CA LEU A 132 18.26 7.56 -1.70
C LEU A 132 18.39 6.76 -0.39
N ARG A 133 18.27 5.43 -0.45
CA ARG A 133 18.43 4.56 0.72
C ARG A 133 19.82 4.70 1.35
N GLN A 134 20.87 4.81 0.54
CA GLN A 134 22.24 5.01 1.04
C GLN A 134 22.36 6.31 1.83
N GLU A 135 21.79 7.39 1.31
CA GLU A 135 21.83 8.68 2.00
C GLU A 135 20.98 8.69 3.28
N LEU A 136 19.78 8.09 3.26
CA LEU A 136 18.94 7.93 4.47
C LEU A 136 19.65 7.10 5.55
N LYS A 137 20.39 6.06 5.17
CA LYS A 137 21.25 5.30 6.10
C LYS A 137 22.37 6.15 6.68
N ARG A 138 22.99 7.01 5.88
CA ARG A 138 24.04 7.94 6.33
C ARG A 138 23.51 8.94 7.38
N GLN A 139 22.24 9.31 7.30
CA GLN A 139 21.57 10.13 8.30
C GLN A 139 21.16 9.35 9.57
N GLY A 140 21.25 8.01 9.57
CA GLY A 140 20.85 7.17 10.70
C GLY A 140 19.36 6.82 10.75
N TRP A 141 18.57 7.15 9.72
CA TRP A 141 17.11 6.96 9.71
C TRP A 141 16.65 5.58 9.22
N LEU A 142 17.57 4.68 8.85
CA LEU A 142 17.24 3.32 8.42
C LEU A 142 18.06 2.31 9.23
N SER A 143 17.90 2.38 10.55
CA SER A 143 18.74 1.70 11.53
C SER A 143 18.07 0.50 12.20
N VAL A 144 16.76 0.33 12.03
CA VAL A 144 15.99 -0.77 12.63
C VAL A 144 15.93 -1.97 11.70
N GLU A 145 16.02 -3.17 12.27
CA GLU A 145 15.82 -4.42 11.52
C GLU A 145 14.43 -4.47 10.87
N LYS A 146 14.38 -4.88 9.61
CA LYS A 146 13.15 -4.94 8.81
C LYS A 146 12.03 -5.79 9.40
N THR A 147 12.37 -6.70 10.32
CA THR A 147 11.46 -7.67 10.94
C THR A 147 10.61 -7.08 12.06
N LYS A 148 10.91 -5.85 12.54
CA LYS A 148 10.17 -5.24 13.64
C LYS A 148 8.83 -4.67 13.16
N LYS A 149 7.71 -5.28 13.57
CA LYS A 149 6.34 -4.80 13.28
C LYS A 149 6.03 -3.41 13.88
N SER A 150 6.75 -3.01 14.93
CA SER A 150 6.65 -1.69 15.54
C SER A 150 7.77 -0.78 15.02
N GLY A 151 7.44 0.13 14.11
CA GLY A 151 8.39 1.07 13.52
C GLY A 151 7.73 1.85 12.39
N LEU A 152 8.54 2.63 11.68
CA LEU A 152 8.10 3.41 10.54
C LEU A 152 8.59 2.77 9.24
N ASN A 153 7.87 3.03 8.16
CA ASN A 153 8.40 2.89 6.82
C ASN A 153 8.45 4.29 6.19
N LEU A 154 9.57 4.63 5.57
CA LEU A 154 9.70 5.91 4.86
C LEU A 154 9.15 5.75 3.45
N HIS A 155 8.56 6.82 2.92
CA HIS A 155 7.95 6.83 1.59
C HIS A 155 8.37 8.05 0.79
N CYS A 156 8.67 7.83 -0.48
CA CYS A 156 8.81 8.89 -1.46
C CYS A 156 7.89 8.58 -2.66
N PHE A 157 6.77 9.30 -2.75
CA PHE A 157 5.72 9.05 -3.72
C PHE A 157 5.85 10.01 -4.90
N PHE A 158 6.36 9.51 -6.03
CA PHE A 158 6.54 10.30 -7.24
C PHE A 158 5.27 10.34 -8.08
N ILE A 159 4.77 11.55 -8.36
CA ILE A 159 3.68 11.81 -9.31
C ILE A 159 4.22 12.20 -10.70
N SER A 160 5.47 12.64 -10.77
CA SER A 160 6.23 12.86 -12.01
C SER A 160 7.73 12.70 -11.70
N SER A 161 8.62 12.64 -12.71
CA SER A 161 10.07 12.54 -12.47
C SER A 161 10.70 13.76 -11.78
N GLY A 162 9.96 14.88 -11.72
CA GLY A 162 10.38 16.13 -11.11
C GLY A 162 9.56 16.52 -9.89
N ALA A 163 8.60 15.69 -9.47
CA ALA A 163 7.72 16.02 -8.35
C ALA A 163 7.35 14.79 -7.51
N CYS A 164 7.51 14.90 -6.19
CA CYS A 164 7.16 13.85 -5.25
C CYS A 164 6.67 14.38 -3.90
N TYR A 165 5.94 13.53 -3.21
CA TYR A 165 5.66 13.68 -1.79
C TYR A 165 6.68 12.89 -0.98
N VAL A 166 7.06 13.42 0.19
CA VAL A 166 7.97 12.77 1.15
C VAL A 166 7.20 12.49 2.43
N GLY A 167 7.35 11.31 3.01
CA GLY A 167 6.50 10.92 4.12
C GLY A 167 6.86 9.60 4.78
N TYR A 168 5.94 9.12 5.60
CA TYR A 168 6.07 7.85 6.30
C TYR A 168 4.71 7.17 6.51
N SER A 169 4.75 5.93 6.95
CA SER A 169 3.60 5.18 7.46
C SER A 169 4.00 4.32 8.66
N TYR A 170 3.02 3.90 9.44
CA TYR A 170 3.22 3.03 10.60
C TYR A 170 3.16 1.56 10.21
N ASN A 171 4.22 0.79 10.50
CA ASN A 171 4.33 -0.61 10.05
C ASN A 171 3.23 -1.54 10.61
N ASN A 172 2.61 -1.14 11.73
CA ASN A 172 1.49 -1.86 12.33
C ASN A 172 0.12 -1.41 11.82
N ASN A 173 0.05 -0.35 11.02
CA ASN A 173 -1.20 0.25 10.54
C ASN A 173 -1.09 0.75 9.08
N HIS A 174 -0.57 -0.11 8.22
CA HIS A 174 -0.40 0.17 6.80
C HIS A 174 -0.45 -1.13 5.98
N SER A 175 -0.40 -1.03 4.65
CA SER A 175 -0.22 -2.23 3.83
C SER A 175 1.24 -2.72 3.90
N PRO A 176 1.49 -4.02 4.12
CA PRO A 176 2.84 -4.58 4.11
C PRO A 176 3.41 -4.70 2.68
N TYR A 177 2.61 -4.38 1.66
CA TYR A 177 2.99 -4.51 0.26
C TYR A 177 3.39 -3.17 -0.33
N PHE A 178 4.46 -3.18 -1.15
CA PHE A 178 4.86 -2.04 -1.97
C PHE A 178 3.69 -1.57 -2.84
N MET A 179 3.38 -0.27 -2.81
CA MET A 179 2.20 0.36 -3.43
C MET A 179 0.85 -0.18 -2.95
N GLY A 180 0.84 -0.97 -1.87
CA GLY A 180 -0.34 -1.70 -1.43
C GLY A 180 -0.73 -2.88 -2.33
N ILE A 181 0.19 -3.37 -3.18
CA ILE A 181 -0.10 -4.40 -4.18
C ILE A 181 0.81 -5.62 -3.98
N PRO A 182 0.28 -6.80 -3.62
CA PRO A 182 1.08 -8.00 -3.48
C PRO A 182 1.59 -8.46 -4.85
N ARG A 183 2.88 -8.84 -4.90
CA ARG A 183 3.48 -9.39 -6.13
C ARG A 183 3.18 -10.87 -6.25
N LEU A 184 2.15 -11.19 -7.03
CA LEU A 184 1.74 -12.56 -7.31
C LEU A 184 2.10 -12.97 -8.74
N LYS A 185 2.51 -14.23 -8.91
CA LYS A 185 2.78 -14.82 -10.23
C LYS A 185 1.64 -15.77 -10.57
N PHE A 186 1.05 -15.58 -11.75
CA PHE A 186 0.02 -16.47 -12.26
C PHE A 186 0.58 -17.90 -12.44
N PRO A 187 0.00 -18.93 -11.78
CA PRO A 187 0.37 -20.32 -11.99
C PRO A 187 -0.02 -20.77 -13.41
N ALA A 188 0.88 -21.45 -14.11
CA ALA A 188 0.62 -21.89 -15.50
C ALA A 188 -0.45 -23.00 -15.59
N ASP A 189 -0.58 -23.76 -14.51
CA ASP A 189 -1.53 -24.85 -14.29
C ASP A 189 -2.89 -24.37 -13.74
N ALA A 190 -3.03 -23.08 -13.38
CA ALA A 190 -4.30 -22.55 -12.92
C ALA A 190 -5.26 -22.34 -14.11
N PRO A 191 -6.53 -22.75 -14.00
CA PRO A 191 -7.48 -22.70 -15.12
C PRO A 191 -8.00 -21.30 -15.43
N SER A 192 -7.77 -20.32 -14.54
CA SER A 192 -8.20 -18.94 -14.72
C SER A 192 -7.34 -17.97 -13.91
N ARG A 193 -7.10 -16.77 -14.46
CA ARG A 193 -6.42 -15.66 -13.78
C ARG A 193 -7.16 -15.18 -12.53
N SER A 194 -8.45 -15.48 -12.38
CA SER A 194 -9.20 -15.16 -11.15
C SER A 194 -8.63 -15.81 -9.90
N THR A 195 -7.80 -16.86 -10.05
CA THR A 195 -7.03 -17.50 -8.98
C THR A 195 -6.24 -16.50 -8.13
N LEU A 196 -5.69 -15.45 -8.77
CA LEU A 196 -4.88 -14.45 -8.07
C LEU A 196 -5.71 -13.59 -7.11
N LYS A 197 -7.02 -13.42 -7.36
CA LYS A 197 -7.90 -12.67 -6.46
C LYS A 197 -8.04 -13.37 -5.11
N LEU A 198 -8.26 -14.68 -5.12
CA LEU A 198 -8.36 -15.45 -3.88
C LEU A 198 -7.00 -15.60 -3.20
N GLU A 199 -5.93 -15.74 -3.97
CA GLU A 199 -4.58 -15.72 -3.40
C GLU A 199 -4.30 -14.40 -2.68
N GLU A 200 -4.53 -13.26 -3.33
CA GLU A 200 -4.42 -11.92 -2.75
C GLU A 200 -5.30 -11.76 -1.51
N ALA A 201 -6.58 -12.17 -1.57
CA ALA A 201 -7.48 -12.09 -0.42
C ALA A 201 -6.94 -12.88 0.78
N ILE A 202 -6.43 -14.10 0.57
CA ILE A 202 -5.83 -14.90 1.63
C ILE A 202 -4.60 -14.17 2.20
N LEU A 203 -3.75 -13.59 1.34
CA LEU A 203 -2.57 -12.84 1.77
C LEU A 203 -2.88 -11.58 2.56
N THR A 204 -4.03 -10.95 2.29
CA THR A 204 -4.46 -9.70 2.91
C THR A 204 -5.19 -9.96 4.21
N PHE A 205 -6.07 -10.96 4.27
CA PHE A 205 -6.99 -11.16 5.39
C PHE A 205 -6.58 -12.24 6.39
N ILE A 206 -5.62 -13.12 6.03
CA ILE A 206 -5.16 -14.19 6.91
C ILE A 206 -3.68 -13.97 7.23
N PRO A 207 -3.33 -13.76 8.52
CA PRO A 207 -1.93 -13.71 8.94
C PRO A 207 -1.18 -14.97 8.49
N ARG A 208 0.06 -14.81 8.03
CA ARG A 208 0.85 -15.90 7.42
C ARG A 208 1.05 -17.08 8.37
N GLU A 209 1.21 -16.78 9.65
CA GLU A 209 1.33 -17.74 10.75
C GLU A 209 0.05 -18.54 11.03
N GLU A 210 -1.11 -18.05 10.57
CA GLU A 210 -2.42 -18.70 10.74
C GLU A 210 -2.88 -19.45 9.50
N GLU A 211 -2.32 -19.16 8.32
CA GLU A 211 -2.78 -19.70 7.03
C GLU A 211 -2.92 -21.23 7.07
N ARG A 212 -1.87 -21.95 7.48
CA ARG A 212 -1.89 -23.43 7.57
C ARG A 212 -2.81 -23.98 8.67
N LYS A 213 -3.12 -23.19 9.69
CA LYS A 213 -4.05 -23.61 10.76
C LYS A 213 -5.51 -23.49 10.30
N ARG A 214 -5.79 -22.48 9.46
CA ARG A 214 -7.15 -22.17 8.96
C ARG A 214 -7.47 -22.85 7.63
N LEU A 215 -6.45 -23.11 6.81
CA LEU A 215 -6.56 -23.69 5.48
C LEU A 215 -5.66 -24.94 5.42
N ASN A 216 -6.27 -26.12 5.58
CA ASN A 216 -5.59 -27.42 5.59
C ASN A 216 -6.54 -28.56 5.13
N ASP A 217 -6.02 -29.78 5.15
CA ASP A 217 -6.67 -31.02 4.70
C ASP A 217 -7.81 -31.53 5.59
N ALA A 218 -7.94 -31.02 6.81
CA ALA A 218 -9.09 -31.29 7.66
C ALA A 218 -10.31 -30.39 7.36
N MET A 219 -10.14 -29.39 6.48
CA MET A 219 -11.18 -28.41 6.17
C MET A 219 -11.89 -28.72 4.84
N PHE A 220 -13.19 -28.43 4.83
CA PHE A 220 -14.02 -28.44 3.63
C PHE A 220 -14.28 -27.01 3.17
N ALA A 221 -14.35 -26.80 1.85
CA ALA A 221 -14.74 -25.54 1.25
C ALA A 221 -15.80 -25.74 0.16
N VAL A 222 -16.57 -24.70 -0.11
CA VAL A 222 -17.53 -24.64 -1.22
C VAL A 222 -17.16 -23.44 -2.10
N ASP A 223 -16.97 -23.68 -3.40
CA ASP A 223 -16.73 -22.64 -4.41
C ASP A 223 -18.01 -22.51 -5.26
N LEU A 224 -18.69 -21.36 -5.17
CA LEU A 224 -19.97 -21.10 -5.83
C LEU A 224 -19.73 -20.32 -7.13
N GLY A 225 -20.21 -20.84 -8.26
CA GLY A 225 -19.85 -20.29 -9.58
C GLY A 225 -18.40 -20.63 -9.94
N ALA A 226 -18.00 -21.86 -9.63
CA ALA A 226 -16.60 -22.27 -9.64
C ALA A 226 -15.98 -22.35 -11.04
N CYS A 227 -16.76 -22.53 -12.11
CA CYS A 227 -16.24 -22.81 -13.45
C CYS A 227 -15.39 -21.63 -13.98
N PRO A 228 -14.15 -21.86 -14.49
CA PRO A 228 -13.50 -23.14 -14.73
C PRO A 228 -12.59 -23.65 -13.59
N GLY A 229 -12.52 -22.96 -12.46
CA GLY A 229 -11.86 -23.44 -11.24
C GLY A 229 -10.75 -22.55 -10.69
N GLY A 230 -10.74 -21.24 -10.99
CA GLY A 230 -9.67 -20.35 -10.54
C GLY A 230 -9.54 -20.28 -9.00
N TRP A 231 -10.66 -20.19 -8.29
CA TRP A 231 -10.70 -20.14 -6.83
C TRP A 231 -10.54 -21.53 -6.22
N THR A 232 -11.24 -22.52 -6.74
CA THR A 232 -11.02 -23.94 -6.46
C THR A 232 -9.53 -24.30 -6.47
N TYR A 233 -8.76 -23.84 -7.47
CA TYR A 233 -7.31 -24.07 -7.54
C TYR A 233 -6.57 -23.61 -6.28
N GLN A 234 -6.85 -22.41 -5.75
CA GLN A 234 -6.18 -21.88 -4.56
C GLN A 234 -6.56 -22.64 -3.29
N LEU A 235 -7.79 -23.14 -3.21
CA LEU A 235 -8.28 -23.92 -2.08
C LEU A 235 -7.64 -25.32 -2.08
N VAL A 236 -7.65 -26.00 -3.24
CA VAL A 236 -7.01 -27.32 -3.42
C VAL A 236 -5.51 -27.23 -3.18
N LYS A 237 -4.83 -26.19 -3.68
CA LYS A 237 -3.39 -25.95 -3.43
C LYS A 237 -3.04 -25.86 -1.94
N ARG A 238 -4.01 -25.54 -1.07
CA ARG A 238 -3.86 -25.47 0.39
C ARG A 238 -4.36 -26.72 1.12
N GLY A 239 -4.70 -27.77 0.38
CA GLY A 239 -5.09 -29.08 0.90
C GLY A 239 -6.58 -29.25 1.18
N LEU A 240 -7.41 -28.21 1.01
CA LEU A 240 -8.84 -28.30 1.33
C LEU A 240 -9.55 -29.28 0.38
N PHE A 241 -10.54 -30.00 0.93
CA PHE A 241 -11.52 -30.70 0.11
C PHE A 241 -12.58 -29.71 -0.38
N VAL A 242 -12.76 -29.58 -1.70
CA VAL A 242 -13.59 -28.51 -2.29
C VAL A 242 -14.80 -29.08 -3.01
N TYR A 243 -15.98 -28.60 -2.63
CA TYR A 243 -17.21 -28.75 -3.42
C TYR A 243 -17.30 -27.58 -4.41
N ALA A 244 -16.94 -27.81 -5.67
CA ALA A 244 -17.08 -26.83 -6.74
C ALA A 244 -18.48 -26.91 -7.35
N VAL A 245 -19.28 -25.85 -7.20
CA VAL A 245 -20.68 -25.80 -7.62
C VAL A 245 -20.83 -24.86 -8.82
N ASP A 246 -21.08 -25.44 -9.99
CA ASP A 246 -21.36 -24.71 -11.22
C ASP A 246 -22.13 -25.60 -12.22
N HIS A 247 -22.81 -24.98 -13.19
CA HIS A 247 -23.35 -25.69 -14.36
C HIS A 247 -22.28 -25.93 -15.43
N GLY A 248 -21.24 -25.07 -15.46
CA GLY A 248 -20.12 -25.16 -16.38
C GLY A 248 -19.14 -26.28 -16.04
N LYS A 249 -18.31 -26.65 -17.03
CA LYS A 249 -17.33 -27.71 -16.88
C LYS A 249 -16.09 -27.21 -16.12
N MET A 250 -15.77 -27.86 -15.01
CA MET A 250 -14.52 -27.65 -14.30
C MET A 250 -13.32 -28.08 -15.15
N ALA A 251 -12.19 -27.38 -15.02
CA ALA A 251 -10.93 -27.85 -15.57
C ALA A 251 -10.56 -29.22 -14.97
N ALA A 252 -9.98 -30.07 -15.82
CA ALA A 252 -9.52 -31.41 -15.46
C ALA A 252 -8.17 -31.36 -14.73
#